data_AF-A0A931NWL5-F1
#
_entry.id   AF-A0A931NWL5-F1
#
_cell.length_a   1.000
_cell.length_b   1.000
_cell.length_c   1.000
_cell.angle_alpha   90.00
_cell.angle_beta   90.00
_cell.angle_gamma   90.00
#
_symmetry.space_group_name_H-M   'P 1'
#
loop_
_entity.id
_entity.type
_entity.pdbx_description
1 polymer ?
#
loop_
_entity_poly.entity_id
_entity_poly.type
_entity_poly.pdbx_seq_one_letter_code
_entity_poly.pdbx_strand_id
1 'polypeptide(L)'
;MAGEPSAIEVLATSSDAGALTKAAQELAASKDAAGFDALRASLENAKFLDAIDPPAKPPASRLAMNLWKILRTLSENKAKEARGVIEALTQAPAYQKHIARVDLLLEATETLRPPGPKVVEYWKTYSGHADIHAPVLQRILIANRSGEALGLFGEMMANEGFGAERRVNWIHAGVPAVRNDAGALVMVTKLVDDKRVSPQVRLGAVEAVFDWDDEWVPIHGPGVYRPEARALMHKPAREQVRAIAKAARAWLPIPGPLDAKITGVLAELDTLDSREKPAHGGS
;
A
#
# COMPACT_ATOMS: atom_id res chain seq x y z
N MET A 1 -31.25 12.94 36.08
CA MET A 1 -29.86 12.78 35.64
C MET A 1 -29.86 12.93 34.14
N ALA A 2 -29.18 13.93 33.58
CA ALA A 2 -29.04 14.03 32.12
C ALA A 2 -28.13 12.88 31.67
N GLY A 3 -28.54 12.12 30.65
CA GLY A 3 -27.69 11.08 30.06
C GLY A 3 -26.45 11.70 29.42
N GLU A 4 -25.36 10.93 29.33
CA GLU A 4 -24.20 11.35 28.54
C GLU A 4 -24.64 11.58 27.07
N PRO A 5 -24.18 12.66 26.42
CA PRO A 5 -24.53 12.93 25.03
C PRO A 5 -23.97 11.83 24.13
N SER A 6 -24.76 11.43 23.14
CA SER A 6 -24.33 10.47 22.12
C SER A 6 -23.18 11.03 21.28
N ALA A 7 -22.40 10.15 20.65
CA ALA A 7 -21.31 10.57 19.77
C ALA A 7 -21.78 11.50 18.62
N ILE A 8 -22.97 11.27 18.07
CA ILE A 8 -23.57 12.14 17.04
C ILE A 8 -23.85 13.54 17.59
N GLU A 9 -24.43 13.64 18.80
CA GLU A 9 -24.68 14.92 19.46
C GLU A 9 -23.37 15.67 19.78
N VAL A 10 -22.33 14.95 20.19
CA VAL A 10 -20.99 15.53 20.43
C VAL A 10 -20.42 16.11 19.14
N LEU A 11 -20.48 15.39 18.01
CA LEU A 11 -20.01 15.90 16.72
C LEU A 11 -20.75 17.17 16.28
N ALA A 12 -22.04 17.29 16.62
CA ALA A 12 -22.86 18.43 16.23
C ALA A 12 -22.67 19.67 17.12
N THR A 13 -22.31 19.49 18.39
CA THR A 13 -22.39 20.57 19.41
C THR A 13 -21.07 20.92 20.09
N SER A 14 -20.10 20.02 20.10
CA SER A 14 -18.84 20.24 20.80
C SER A 14 -17.87 21.12 20.01
N SER A 15 -17.11 21.95 20.73
CA SER A 15 -15.94 22.65 20.21
C SER A 15 -14.62 22.09 20.78
N ASP A 16 -14.69 21.09 21.66
CA ASP A 16 -13.51 20.48 22.26
C ASP A 16 -12.92 19.42 21.32
N ALA A 17 -11.68 19.62 20.89
CA ALA A 17 -11.00 18.74 19.94
C ALA A 17 -10.89 17.29 20.44
N GLY A 18 -10.69 17.10 21.76
CA GLY A 18 -10.59 15.78 22.37
C GLY A 18 -11.93 15.03 22.32
N ALA A 19 -13.01 15.69 22.71
CA ALA A 19 -14.37 15.16 22.64
C ALA A 19 -14.80 14.86 21.20
N LEU A 20 -14.53 15.77 20.26
CA LEU A 20 -14.81 15.57 18.84
C LEU A 20 -14.04 14.35 18.28
N THR A 21 -12.76 14.22 18.61
CA THR A 21 -11.93 13.08 18.19
C THR A 21 -12.46 11.78 18.77
N LYS A 22 -12.75 11.74 20.08
CA LYS A 22 -13.27 10.55 20.75
C LYS A 22 -14.60 10.11 20.15
N ALA A 23 -15.54 11.04 19.94
CA ALA A 23 -16.83 10.75 19.32
C ALA A 23 -16.67 10.25 17.88
N ALA A 24 -15.80 10.87 17.07
CA ALA A 24 -15.54 10.43 15.71
C ALA A 24 -14.92 9.02 15.65
N GLN A 25 -14.00 8.69 16.57
CA GLN A 25 -13.44 7.35 16.69
C GLN A 25 -14.48 6.31 17.13
N GLU A 26 -15.38 6.67 18.04
CA GLU A 26 -16.47 5.80 18.46
C GLU A 26 -17.39 5.46 17.28
N LEU A 27 -17.79 6.47 16.48
CA LEU A 27 -18.57 6.23 15.26
C LEU A 27 -17.78 5.42 14.22
N ALA A 28 -16.48 5.68 14.07
CA ALA A 28 -15.61 4.94 13.16
C ALA A 28 -15.50 3.45 13.51
N ALA A 29 -15.53 3.11 14.81
CA ALA A 29 -15.51 1.73 15.31
C ALA A 29 -16.90 1.08 15.35
N SER A 30 -17.97 1.84 15.13
CA SER A 30 -19.35 1.38 15.25
C SER A 30 -19.78 0.49 14.07
N LYS A 31 -21.04 0.04 14.11
CA LYS A 31 -21.73 -0.64 13.01
C LYS A 31 -23.02 0.08 12.61
N ASP A 32 -23.23 1.29 13.14
CA ASP A 32 -24.47 2.04 12.95
C ASP A 32 -24.38 2.88 11.67
N ALA A 33 -25.33 2.68 10.75
CA ALA A 33 -25.39 3.40 9.49
C ALA A 33 -25.57 4.92 9.70
N ALA A 34 -26.40 5.32 10.68
CA ALA A 34 -26.60 6.73 11.00
C ALA A 34 -25.31 7.35 11.56
N GLY A 35 -24.60 6.60 12.40
CA GLY A 35 -23.26 6.96 12.85
C GLY A 35 -22.25 7.18 11.72
N PHE A 36 -22.23 6.32 10.71
CA PHE A 36 -21.35 6.50 9.54
C PHE A 36 -21.72 7.70 8.69
N ASP A 37 -23.02 7.97 8.48
CA ASP A 37 -23.47 9.16 7.76
C ASP A 37 -23.06 10.46 8.49
N ALA A 38 -23.24 10.50 9.82
CA ALA A 38 -22.82 11.63 10.65
C ALA A 38 -21.29 11.82 10.66
N LEU A 39 -20.55 10.72 10.73
CA LEU A 39 -19.09 10.73 10.66
C LEU A 39 -18.60 11.22 9.29
N ARG A 40 -19.17 10.73 8.19
CA ARG A 40 -18.83 11.19 6.83
C ARG A 40 -19.06 12.69 6.70
N ALA A 41 -20.25 13.17 7.09
CA ALA A 41 -20.60 14.58 6.98
C ALA A 41 -19.62 15.47 7.78
N SER A 42 -19.18 15.01 8.95
CA SER A 42 -18.16 15.68 9.75
C SER A 42 -16.79 15.67 9.08
N LEU A 43 -16.33 14.52 8.57
CA LEU A 43 -15.02 14.39 7.93
C LEU A 43 -14.91 15.13 6.59
N GLU A 44 -16.02 15.32 5.88
CA GLU A 44 -16.07 16.16 4.66
C GLU A 44 -16.03 17.67 4.97
N ASN A 45 -16.25 18.06 6.23
CA ASN A 45 -16.33 19.46 6.64
C ASN A 45 -14.97 19.99 7.10
N ALA A 46 -14.42 20.96 6.35
CA ALA A 46 -13.14 21.60 6.67
C ALA A 46 -13.11 22.21 8.08
N LYS A 47 -14.21 22.77 8.58
CA LYS A 47 -14.28 23.34 9.94
C LYS A 47 -14.11 22.27 11.02
N PHE A 48 -14.68 21.09 10.80
CA PHE A 48 -14.51 19.96 11.72
C PHE A 48 -13.05 19.49 11.70
N LEU A 49 -12.46 19.33 10.51
CA LEU A 49 -11.04 18.95 10.38
C LEU A 49 -10.10 19.96 11.05
N ASP A 50 -10.37 21.26 10.91
CA ASP A 50 -9.61 22.32 11.57
C ASP A 50 -9.85 22.36 13.10
N ALA A 51 -11.00 21.89 13.57
CA ALA A 51 -11.29 21.80 15.00
C ALA A 51 -10.52 20.65 15.68
N ILE A 52 -10.44 19.48 15.03
CA ILE A 52 -9.72 18.32 15.59
C ILE A 52 -8.20 18.44 15.43
N ASP A 53 -7.71 19.08 14.37
CA ASP A 53 -6.29 19.31 14.10
C ASP A 53 -6.06 20.76 13.62
N PRO A 54 -5.99 21.74 14.56
CA PRO A 54 -5.85 23.15 14.20
C PRO A 54 -4.53 23.46 13.49
N PRO A 55 -4.54 24.17 12.34
CA PRO A 55 -3.31 24.52 11.61
C PRO A 55 -2.30 25.33 12.44
N ALA A 56 -2.79 26.12 13.41
CA ALA A 56 -1.95 26.93 14.30
C ALA A 56 -1.17 26.11 15.34
N LYS A 57 -1.51 24.84 15.54
CA LYS A 57 -0.85 23.92 16.48
C LYS A 57 -0.54 22.60 15.75
N PRO A 58 0.39 22.62 14.78
CA PRO A 58 0.72 21.41 14.03
C PRO A 58 1.30 20.36 15.00
N PRO A 59 0.86 19.09 14.90
CA PRO A 59 1.41 18.04 15.75
C PRO A 59 2.86 17.74 15.37
N ALA A 60 3.62 17.19 16.33
CA ALA A 60 5.02 16.82 16.14
C ALA A 60 5.25 15.80 15.01
N SER A 61 4.22 15.03 14.65
CA SER A 61 4.23 14.17 13.48
C SER A 61 2.81 13.95 12.96
N ARG A 62 2.68 13.51 11.70
CA ARG A 62 1.40 13.11 11.11
C ARG A 62 0.68 12.00 11.89
N LEU A 63 1.43 11.11 12.55
CA LEU A 63 0.88 10.02 13.36
C LEU A 63 0.28 10.52 14.69
N ALA A 64 0.64 11.72 15.12
CA ALA A 64 0.06 12.36 16.29
C ALA A 64 -1.23 13.15 15.97
N MET A 65 -1.61 13.29 14.69
CA MET A 65 -2.87 13.93 14.29
C MET A 65 -4.07 13.15 14.82
N ASN A 66 -5.10 13.86 15.25
CA ASN A 66 -6.37 13.26 15.64
C ASN A 66 -7.06 12.62 14.43
N LEU A 67 -6.95 13.24 13.26
CA LEU A 67 -7.43 12.68 11.99
C LEU A 67 -6.82 11.31 11.68
N TRP A 68 -5.52 11.09 11.96
CA TRP A 68 -4.88 9.78 11.75
C TRP A 68 -5.57 8.71 12.60
N LYS A 69 -5.89 9.01 13.86
CA LYS A 69 -6.57 8.07 14.77
C LYS A 69 -7.94 7.68 14.22
N ILE A 70 -8.71 8.66 13.75
CA ILE A 70 -10.05 8.43 13.17
C ILE A 70 -9.97 7.59 11.90
N LEU A 71 -9.11 7.97 10.95
CA LEU A 71 -8.95 7.26 9.68
C LEU A 71 -8.39 5.85 9.86
N ARG A 72 -7.47 5.65 10.81
CA ARG A 72 -6.97 4.32 11.17
C ARG A 72 -8.09 3.45 11.72
N THR A 73 -8.90 3.96 12.65
CA THR A 73 -10.06 3.22 13.19
C THR A 73 -11.06 2.87 12.08
N LEU A 74 -11.35 3.79 11.15
CA LEU A 74 -12.18 3.51 9.97
C LEU A 74 -11.58 2.41 9.09
N SER A 75 -10.27 2.44 8.86
CA SER A 75 -9.57 1.49 7.96
C SER A 75 -9.49 0.08 8.54
N GLU A 76 -9.45 -0.04 9.87
CA GLU A 76 -9.49 -1.31 10.62
C GLU A 76 -10.92 -1.89 10.69
N ASN A 77 -11.96 -1.07 10.46
CA ASN A 77 -13.35 -1.51 10.49
C ASN A 77 -13.75 -2.23 9.18
N LYS A 78 -14.21 -3.47 9.31
CA LYS A 78 -14.57 -4.35 8.17
C LYS A 78 -15.99 -4.09 7.63
N ALA A 79 -16.77 -3.19 8.22
CA ALA A 79 -18.11 -2.84 7.74
C ALA A 79 -18.05 -2.22 6.33
N LYS A 80 -19.06 -2.50 5.50
CA LYS A 80 -19.15 -1.97 4.14
C LYS A 80 -19.32 -0.44 4.16
N GLU A 81 -20.04 0.05 5.15
CA GLU A 81 -20.32 1.45 5.40
C GLU A 81 -19.03 2.21 5.73
N ALA A 82 -18.16 1.65 6.60
CA ALA A 82 -16.85 2.24 6.91
C ALA A 82 -15.98 2.40 5.65
N ARG A 83 -15.94 1.37 4.78
CA ARG A 83 -15.27 1.43 3.48
C ARG A 83 -15.88 2.51 2.58
N GLY A 84 -17.21 2.62 2.58
CA GLY A 84 -17.94 3.65 1.85
C GLY A 84 -17.62 5.07 2.31
N VAL A 85 -17.36 5.28 3.61
CA VAL A 85 -16.89 6.56 4.14
C VAL A 85 -15.50 6.88 3.57
N ILE A 86 -14.52 5.96 3.67
CA ILE A 86 -13.17 6.20 3.13
C ILE A 86 -13.21 6.51 1.63
N GLU A 87 -13.98 5.75 0.85
CA GLU A 87 -14.15 5.99 -0.58
C GLU A 87 -14.76 7.37 -0.88
N ALA A 88 -15.78 7.79 -0.12
CA ALA A 88 -16.38 9.12 -0.29
C ALA A 88 -15.36 10.24 -0.02
N LEU A 89 -14.53 10.10 1.01
CA LEU A 89 -13.54 11.11 1.39
C LEU A 89 -12.49 11.35 0.30
N THR A 90 -12.22 10.38 -0.58
CA THR A 90 -11.31 10.59 -1.73
C THR A 90 -11.77 11.71 -2.67
N GLN A 91 -13.05 12.06 -2.63
CA GLN A 91 -13.65 13.11 -3.45
C GLN A 91 -13.86 14.41 -2.66
N ALA A 92 -13.50 14.45 -1.37
CA ALA A 92 -13.77 15.58 -0.50
C ALA A 92 -12.71 16.69 -0.67
N PRO A 93 -13.08 17.90 -1.11
CA PRO A 93 -12.12 19.00 -1.33
C PRO A 93 -11.37 19.44 -0.06
N ALA A 94 -11.91 19.13 1.13
CA ALA A 94 -11.33 19.48 2.42
C ALA A 94 -9.96 18.81 2.67
N TYR A 95 -9.66 17.71 1.95
CA TYR A 95 -8.39 16.99 2.05
C TYR A 95 -7.33 17.54 1.10
N GLN A 96 -7.72 17.92 -0.12
CA GLN A 96 -6.81 18.27 -1.23
C GLN A 96 -5.92 19.49 -0.95
N LYS A 97 -6.29 20.34 0.01
CA LYS A 97 -5.56 21.58 0.33
C LYS A 97 -4.45 21.40 1.38
N HIS A 98 -4.32 20.22 1.98
CA HIS A 98 -3.38 20.01 3.07
C HIS A 98 -2.61 18.69 2.89
N ILE A 99 -1.29 18.80 2.72
CA ILE A 99 -0.40 17.68 2.40
C ILE A 99 -0.62 16.51 3.37
N ALA A 100 -0.62 16.77 4.68
CA ALA A 100 -0.81 15.70 5.67
C ALA A 100 -2.18 15.02 5.59
N ARG A 101 -3.24 15.75 5.18
CA ARG A 101 -4.59 15.15 5.05
C ARG A 101 -4.62 14.20 3.84
N VAL A 102 -4.01 14.61 2.72
CA VAL A 102 -3.86 13.75 1.54
C VAL A 102 -3.11 12.48 1.88
N ASP A 103 -1.95 12.58 2.55
CA ASP A 103 -1.14 11.41 2.95
C ASP A 103 -1.91 10.45 3.85
N LEU A 104 -2.62 10.99 4.86
CA LEU A 104 -3.42 10.19 5.79
C LEU A 104 -4.58 9.50 5.08
N LEU A 105 -5.21 10.17 4.12
CA LEU A 105 -6.29 9.58 3.34
C LEU A 105 -5.77 8.52 2.35
N LEU A 106 -4.61 8.74 1.73
CA LEU A 106 -3.94 7.71 0.92
C LEU A 106 -3.70 6.45 1.75
N GLU A 107 -3.14 6.56 2.95
CA GLU A 107 -2.94 5.41 3.84
C GLU A 107 -4.25 4.71 4.21
N ALA A 108 -5.32 5.46 4.46
CA ALA A 108 -6.62 4.87 4.74
C ALA A 108 -7.18 4.04 3.57
N THR A 109 -6.81 4.36 2.33
CA THR A 109 -7.24 3.59 1.16
C THR A 109 -6.50 2.26 0.97
N GLU A 110 -5.41 2.01 1.71
CA GLU A 110 -4.61 0.78 1.61
C GLU A 110 -5.45 -0.48 1.83
N THR A 111 -6.42 -0.45 2.75
CA THR A 111 -7.25 -1.60 3.10
C THR A 111 -8.42 -1.85 2.13
N LEU A 112 -8.65 -0.95 1.17
CA LEU A 112 -9.71 -1.08 0.18
C LEU A 112 -9.30 -2.07 -0.92
N ARG A 113 -9.49 -3.36 -0.65
CA ARG A 113 -9.24 -4.46 -1.60
C ARG A 113 -10.53 -5.22 -1.95
N PRO A 114 -10.94 -5.31 -3.23
CA PRO A 114 -10.46 -4.47 -4.33
C PRO A 114 -10.84 -2.98 -4.08
N PRO A 115 -10.09 -2.04 -4.67
CA PRO A 115 -10.42 -0.62 -4.60
C PRO A 115 -11.60 -0.28 -5.53
N GLY A 116 -12.44 0.67 -5.12
CA GLY A 116 -13.47 1.24 -5.99
C GLY A 116 -12.88 2.15 -7.07
N PRO A 117 -13.60 2.43 -8.17
CA PRO A 117 -13.10 3.28 -9.26
C PRO A 117 -12.65 4.68 -8.80
N LYS A 118 -13.36 5.28 -7.83
CA LYS A 118 -13.04 6.60 -7.27
C LYS A 118 -11.70 6.60 -6.52
N VAL A 119 -11.38 5.50 -5.84
CA VAL A 119 -10.11 5.32 -5.14
C VAL A 119 -8.96 5.22 -6.15
N VAL A 120 -9.16 4.47 -7.24
CA VAL A 120 -8.15 4.36 -8.31
C VAL A 120 -7.91 5.71 -8.99
N GLU A 121 -8.96 6.48 -9.25
CA GLU A 121 -8.85 7.86 -9.80
C GLU A 121 -8.10 8.78 -8.83
N TYR A 122 -8.40 8.68 -7.54
CA TYR A 122 -7.70 9.42 -6.49
C TYR A 122 -6.20 9.08 -6.47
N TRP A 123 -5.83 7.80 -6.55
CA TRP A 123 -4.43 7.38 -6.64
C TRP A 123 -3.73 7.94 -7.89
N LYS A 124 -4.39 7.90 -9.04
CA LYS A 124 -3.85 8.44 -10.30
C LYS A 124 -3.58 9.94 -10.24
N THR A 125 -4.32 10.68 -9.42
CA THR A 125 -4.07 12.11 -9.20
C THR A 125 -2.67 12.35 -8.62
N TYR A 126 -2.15 11.43 -7.81
CA TYR A 126 -0.89 11.56 -7.07
C TYR A 126 0.24 10.65 -7.60
N SER A 127 0.03 9.96 -8.72
CA SER A 127 1.04 9.07 -9.33
C SER A 127 2.01 9.81 -10.26
N GLY A 128 1.92 11.14 -10.35
CA GLY A 128 2.77 11.99 -11.17
C GLY A 128 4.19 12.15 -10.62
N HIS A 129 5.16 12.41 -11.51
CA HIS A 129 6.58 12.35 -11.17
C HIS A 129 7.10 13.43 -10.19
N ALA A 130 6.41 14.58 -10.14
CA ALA A 130 6.74 15.69 -9.26
C ALA A 130 5.87 15.71 -7.99
N ASP A 131 5.04 14.68 -7.79
CA ASP A 131 4.09 14.67 -6.70
C ASP A 131 4.78 14.34 -5.37
N ILE A 132 4.54 15.20 -4.37
CA ILE A 132 5.10 15.04 -3.02
C ILE A 132 4.57 13.80 -2.31
N HIS A 133 3.40 13.30 -2.72
CA HIS A 133 2.72 12.14 -2.15
C HIS A 133 3.19 10.81 -2.75
N ALA A 134 3.97 10.82 -3.84
CA ALA A 134 4.43 9.61 -4.51
C ALA A 134 5.13 8.59 -3.58
N PRO A 135 5.96 8.98 -2.60
CA PRO A 135 6.56 8.03 -1.63
C PRO A 135 5.54 7.32 -0.73
N VAL A 136 4.42 7.98 -0.40
CA VAL A 136 3.31 7.37 0.34
C VAL A 136 2.51 6.47 -0.60
N LEU A 137 2.18 6.99 -1.79
CA LEU A 137 1.40 6.27 -2.78
C LEU A 137 2.04 4.93 -3.16
N GLN A 138 3.33 4.90 -3.47
CA GLN A 138 4.01 3.65 -3.87
C GLN A 138 3.93 2.57 -2.78
N ARG A 139 3.98 2.95 -1.49
CA ARG A 139 3.87 2.03 -0.35
C ARG A 139 2.46 1.46 -0.25
N ILE A 140 1.42 2.29 -0.39
CA ILE A 140 0.05 1.80 -0.29
C ILE A 140 -0.30 0.86 -1.46
N LEU A 141 0.22 1.14 -2.66
CA LEU A 141 -0.11 0.37 -3.85
C LEU A 141 0.46 -1.05 -3.76
N ILE A 142 1.71 -1.17 -3.32
CA ILE A 142 2.36 -2.48 -3.12
C ILE A 142 1.72 -3.26 -1.96
N ALA A 143 1.31 -2.57 -0.88
CA ALA A 143 0.67 -3.20 0.27
C ALA A 143 -0.77 -3.66 -0.02
N ASN A 144 -1.53 -2.92 -0.84
CA ASN A 144 -2.91 -3.26 -1.21
C ASN A 144 -3.00 -4.55 -2.04
N ARG A 145 -2.01 -4.82 -2.91
CA ARG A 145 -1.89 -6.05 -3.73
C ARG A 145 -3.08 -6.37 -4.64
N SER A 146 -3.99 -5.42 -4.90
CA SER A 146 -5.00 -5.57 -5.96
C SER A 146 -4.35 -5.42 -7.35
N GLY A 147 -5.02 -5.93 -8.38
CA GLY A 147 -4.52 -5.81 -9.75
C GLY A 147 -4.41 -4.35 -10.21
N GLU A 148 -5.37 -3.51 -9.81
CA GLU A 148 -5.40 -2.07 -10.07
C GLU A 148 -4.23 -1.36 -9.36
N ALA A 149 -4.01 -1.67 -8.09
CA ALA A 149 -2.93 -1.05 -7.31
C ALA A 149 -1.54 -1.45 -7.85
N LEU A 150 -1.33 -2.74 -8.11
CA LEU A 150 -0.09 -3.26 -8.67
C LEU A 150 0.15 -2.75 -10.10
N GLY A 151 -0.91 -2.61 -10.90
CA GLY A 151 -0.84 -2.00 -12.23
C GLY A 151 -0.31 -0.56 -12.16
N LEU A 152 -0.89 0.26 -11.28
CA LEU A 152 -0.46 1.65 -11.10
C LEU A 152 0.96 1.75 -10.52
N PHE A 153 1.34 0.86 -9.60
CA PHE A 153 2.73 0.79 -9.11
C PHE A 153 3.71 0.49 -10.25
N GLY A 154 3.38 -0.48 -11.12
CA GLY A 154 4.16 -0.80 -12.32
C GLY A 154 4.29 0.38 -13.27
N GLU A 155 3.21 1.15 -13.48
CA GLU A 155 3.22 2.39 -14.28
C GLU A 155 4.16 3.45 -13.67
N MET A 156 4.14 3.62 -12.35
CA MET A 156 5.07 4.53 -11.65
C MET A 156 6.53 4.08 -11.83
N MET A 157 6.82 2.78 -11.78
CA MET A 157 8.17 2.26 -12.03
C MET A 157 8.59 2.36 -13.50
N ALA A 158 7.64 2.38 -14.43
CA ALA A 158 7.93 2.63 -15.84
C ALA A 158 8.14 4.12 -16.17
N ASN A 159 7.63 5.03 -15.33
CA ASN A 159 7.68 6.46 -15.57
C ASN A 159 9.07 7.07 -15.32
N GLU A 160 9.76 7.46 -16.39
CA GLU A 160 11.12 8.03 -16.32
C GLU A 160 11.20 9.37 -15.56
N GLY A 161 10.09 10.08 -15.38
CA GLY A 161 10.06 11.36 -14.68
C GLY A 161 10.51 11.27 -13.21
N PHE A 162 10.45 10.10 -12.58
CA PHE A 162 10.88 9.91 -11.19
C PHE A 162 12.42 9.72 -11.04
N GLY A 163 13.15 9.55 -12.14
CA GLY A 163 14.55 9.12 -12.12
C GLY A 163 14.71 7.62 -11.84
N ALA A 164 15.76 7.00 -12.36
CA ALA A 164 15.96 5.55 -12.23
C ALA A 164 16.27 5.13 -10.78
N GLU A 165 17.17 5.84 -10.09
CA GLU A 165 17.57 5.53 -8.71
C GLU A 165 16.39 5.52 -7.75
N ARG A 166 15.53 6.55 -7.78
CA ARG A 166 14.34 6.62 -6.92
C ARG A 166 13.40 5.42 -7.16
N ARG A 167 13.19 5.04 -8.42
CA ARG A 167 12.34 3.91 -8.78
C ARG A 167 12.94 2.59 -8.29
N VAL A 168 14.26 2.41 -8.43
CA VAL A 168 14.98 1.26 -7.85
C VAL A 168 14.80 1.21 -6.33
N ASN A 169 14.98 2.33 -5.64
CA ASN A 169 14.80 2.40 -4.19
C ASN A 169 13.36 2.03 -3.76
N TRP A 170 12.34 2.45 -4.52
CA TRP A 170 10.95 2.06 -4.25
C TRP A 170 10.69 0.57 -4.51
N ILE A 171 11.26 0.01 -5.58
CA ILE A 171 11.21 -1.42 -5.86
C ILE A 171 11.86 -2.20 -4.70
N HIS A 172 13.05 -1.79 -4.27
CA HIS A 172 13.80 -2.45 -3.19
C HIS A 172 13.08 -2.34 -1.84
N ALA A 173 12.40 -1.22 -1.57
CA ALA A 173 11.64 -1.04 -0.35
C ALA A 173 10.31 -1.83 -0.32
N GLY A 174 9.69 -2.07 -1.48
CA GLY A 174 8.33 -2.63 -1.56
C GLY A 174 8.24 -4.09 -2.02
N VAL A 175 8.94 -4.45 -3.09
CA VAL A 175 8.79 -5.75 -3.75
C VAL A 175 9.20 -6.94 -2.87
N PRO A 176 10.26 -6.88 -2.04
CA PRO A 176 10.62 -8.01 -1.18
C PRO A 176 9.46 -8.48 -0.30
N ALA A 177 8.60 -7.56 0.17
CA ALA A 177 7.46 -7.87 1.02
C ALA A 177 6.30 -8.60 0.33
N VAL A 178 6.32 -8.64 -1.00
CA VAL A 178 5.29 -9.27 -1.83
C VAL A 178 5.88 -10.27 -2.81
N ARG A 179 7.15 -10.68 -2.61
CA ARG A 179 7.87 -11.57 -3.53
C ARG A 179 7.30 -12.98 -3.69
N ASN A 180 6.36 -13.36 -2.82
CA ASN A 180 5.62 -14.63 -2.91
C ASN A 180 4.20 -14.44 -3.51
N ASP A 181 3.75 -13.20 -3.71
CA ASP A 181 2.43 -12.88 -4.28
C ASP A 181 2.48 -12.99 -5.81
N ALA A 182 1.60 -13.81 -6.39
CA ALA A 182 1.61 -14.05 -7.83
C ALA A 182 1.26 -12.79 -8.63
N GLY A 183 0.35 -11.95 -8.14
CA GLY A 183 -0.02 -10.70 -8.80
C GLY A 183 1.15 -9.72 -8.83
N ALA A 184 1.87 -9.58 -7.71
CA ALA A 184 3.06 -8.75 -7.64
C ALA A 184 4.17 -9.25 -8.58
N LEU A 185 4.39 -10.56 -8.65
CA LEU A 185 5.37 -11.14 -9.56
C LEU A 185 4.97 -11.02 -11.04
N VAL A 186 3.68 -11.06 -11.37
CA VAL A 186 3.19 -10.73 -12.73
C VAL A 186 3.52 -9.28 -13.08
N MET A 187 3.33 -8.34 -12.14
CA MET A 187 3.73 -6.95 -12.33
C MET A 187 5.25 -6.83 -12.56
N VAL A 188 6.07 -7.49 -11.73
CA VAL A 188 7.54 -7.49 -11.90
C VAL A 188 7.93 -8.08 -13.25
N THR A 189 7.30 -9.18 -13.68
CA THR A 189 7.57 -9.79 -14.99
C THR A 189 7.33 -8.79 -16.12
N LYS A 190 6.18 -8.09 -16.12
CA LYS A 190 5.89 -7.03 -17.10
C LYS A 190 6.94 -5.92 -17.09
N LEU A 191 7.38 -5.51 -15.90
CA LEU A 191 8.41 -4.48 -15.76
C LEU A 191 9.76 -4.95 -16.35
N VAL A 192 10.17 -6.19 -16.07
CA VAL A 192 11.41 -6.78 -16.62
C VAL A 192 11.32 -6.99 -18.13
N ASP A 193 10.16 -7.34 -18.68
CA ASP A 193 9.98 -7.55 -20.13
C ASP A 193 9.83 -6.23 -20.93
N ASP A 194 9.41 -5.14 -20.30
CA ASP A 194 9.19 -3.87 -20.99
C ASP A 194 10.52 -3.17 -21.33
N LYS A 195 10.92 -3.23 -22.60
CA LYS A 195 12.15 -2.63 -23.12
C LYS A 195 12.18 -1.10 -23.05
N ARG A 196 11.04 -0.44 -22.80
CA ARG A 196 10.98 1.01 -22.59
C ARG A 196 11.43 1.40 -21.18
N VAL A 197 11.42 0.45 -20.24
CA VAL A 197 11.90 0.67 -18.88
C VAL A 197 13.43 0.59 -18.90
N SER A 198 14.08 1.56 -18.28
CA SER A 198 15.54 1.61 -18.22
C SER A 198 16.14 0.30 -17.68
N PRO A 199 17.27 -0.19 -18.21
CA PRO A 199 17.91 -1.41 -17.73
C PRO A 199 18.18 -1.42 -16.22
N GLN A 200 18.51 -0.26 -15.64
CA GLN A 200 18.76 -0.12 -14.20
C GLN A 200 17.52 -0.48 -13.36
N VAL A 201 16.34 0.04 -13.72
CA VAL A 201 15.08 -0.27 -13.01
C VAL A 201 14.67 -1.72 -13.22
N ARG A 202 14.87 -2.26 -14.42
CA ARG A 202 14.61 -3.67 -14.73
C ARG A 202 15.52 -4.59 -13.90
N LEU A 203 16.80 -4.23 -13.74
CA LEU A 203 17.75 -4.96 -12.90
C LEU A 203 17.37 -4.88 -11.42
N GLY A 204 17.02 -3.70 -10.90
CA GLY A 204 16.54 -3.55 -9.52
C GLY A 204 15.29 -4.38 -9.22
N ALA A 205 14.41 -4.56 -10.20
CA ALA A 205 13.26 -5.46 -10.08
C ALA A 205 13.66 -6.94 -9.97
N VAL A 206 14.71 -7.36 -10.68
CA VAL A 206 15.29 -8.70 -10.57
C VAL A 206 15.96 -8.86 -9.21
N GLU A 207 16.76 -7.89 -8.78
CA GLU A 207 17.44 -7.88 -7.48
C GLU A 207 16.43 -8.03 -6.34
N ALA A 208 15.36 -7.25 -6.31
CA ALA A 208 14.33 -7.34 -5.28
C ALA A 208 13.63 -8.71 -5.20
N VAL A 209 13.62 -9.48 -6.30
CA VAL A 209 13.06 -10.84 -6.31
C VAL A 209 14.10 -11.89 -5.90
N PHE A 210 15.36 -11.77 -6.32
CA PHE A 210 16.37 -12.84 -6.21
C PHE A 210 17.46 -12.60 -5.16
N ASP A 211 17.85 -11.36 -4.94
CA ASP A 211 18.99 -10.96 -4.11
C ASP A 211 18.68 -9.73 -3.25
N TRP A 212 17.51 -9.76 -2.62
CA TRP A 212 17.08 -8.71 -1.70
C TRP A 212 17.98 -8.64 -0.46
N ASP A 213 18.14 -7.43 0.07
CA ASP A 213 18.89 -7.13 1.29
C ASP A 213 17.95 -6.75 2.45
N ASP A 214 18.27 -7.19 3.68
CA ASP A 214 17.58 -6.80 4.91
C ASP A 214 17.65 -5.26 5.12
N GLU A 215 18.70 -4.59 4.62
CA GLU A 215 18.89 -3.14 4.75
C GLU A 215 17.95 -2.31 3.84
N TRP A 216 17.42 -2.91 2.77
CA TRP A 216 16.56 -2.20 1.82
C TRP A 216 15.16 -1.93 2.34
N VAL A 217 14.69 -2.74 3.28
CA VAL A 217 13.36 -2.59 3.86
C VAL A 217 13.44 -1.49 4.92
N PRO A 218 12.86 -0.29 4.67
CA PRO A 218 12.99 0.80 5.61
C PRO A 218 12.37 0.41 6.95
N ILE A 219 13.10 0.70 8.04
CA ILE A 219 12.65 0.59 9.43
C ILE A 219 11.57 1.66 9.69
N HIS A 220 10.41 1.52 9.05
CA HIS A 220 9.26 2.40 9.21
C HIS A 220 8.08 1.59 9.74
N GLY A 221 8.30 0.99 10.92
CA GLY A 221 7.31 0.26 11.71
C GLY A 221 8.00 -0.64 12.75
N PRO A 222 7.34 -0.99 13.87
CA PRO A 222 7.90 -1.93 14.84
C PRO A 222 7.97 -3.33 14.23
N GLY A 223 9.18 -3.77 13.89
CA GLY A 223 9.49 -5.12 13.41
C GLY A 223 10.43 -5.08 12.19
N VAL A 224 11.56 -5.80 12.28
CA VAL A 224 12.38 -6.11 11.10
C VAL A 224 11.50 -6.97 10.18
N TYR A 225 10.94 -6.37 9.13
CA TYR A 225 10.15 -7.11 8.19
C TYR A 225 11.08 -8.03 7.39
N ARG A 226 10.95 -9.33 7.62
CA ARG A 226 11.61 -10.35 6.80
C ARG A 226 10.61 -10.88 5.80
N PRO A 227 10.91 -10.81 4.49
CA PRO A 227 10.13 -11.48 3.46
C PRO A 227 9.85 -12.94 3.84
N GLU A 228 8.63 -13.38 3.59
CA GLU A 228 8.23 -14.77 3.85
C GLU A 228 9.18 -15.76 3.16
N ALA A 229 9.36 -16.93 3.79
CA ALA A 229 10.15 -18.01 3.23
C ALA A 229 9.53 -18.47 1.90
N ARG A 230 10.37 -18.80 0.90
CA ARG A 230 9.89 -19.29 -0.40
C ARG A 230 9.19 -20.64 -0.33
N ALA A 231 9.42 -21.41 0.73
CA ALA A 231 8.67 -22.64 1.00
C ALA A 231 7.15 -22.41 1.11
N LEU A 232 6.71 -21.18 1.43
CA LEU A 232 5.30 -20.79 1.46
C LEU A 232 4.77 -20.28 0.11
N MET A 233 5.64 -20.16 -0.90
CA MET A 233 5.28 -19.66 -2.22
C MET A 233 4.48 -20.72 -2.98
N HIS A 234 3.22 -20.41 -3.29
CA HIS A 234 2.36 -21.25 -4.13
C HIS A 234 2.87 -21.36 -5.58
N LYS A 235 2.46 -22.42 -6.27
CA LYS A 235 2.89 -22.76 -7.64
C LYS A 235 2.78 -21.61 -8.66
N PRO A 236 1.68 -20.83 -8.74
CA PRO A 236 1.61 -19.71 -9.69
C PRO A 236 2.72 -18.66 -9.49
N ALA A 237 3.08 -18.34 -8.23
CA ALA A 237 4.20 -17.44 -7.98
C ALA A 237 5.54 -18.07 -8.39
N ARG A 238 5.75 -19.37 -8.13
CA ARG A 238 6.98 -20.07 -8.54
C ARG A 238 7.16 -20.06 -10.06
N GLU A 239 6.08 -20.15 -10.82
CA GLU A 239 6.10 -20.01 -12.29
C GLU A 239 6.48 -18.59 -12.71
N GLN A 240 5.95 -17.56 -12.03
CA GLN A 240 6.33 -16.16 -12.31
C GLN A 240 7.80 -15.87 -11.96
N VAL A 241 8.35 -16.40 -10.86
CA VAL A 241 9.78 -16.27 -10.56
C VAL A 241 10.63 -16.85 -11.70
N ARG A 242 10.25 -18.00 -12.25
CA ARG A 242 10.91 -18.58 -13.43
C ARG A 242 10.79 -17.69 -14.67
N ALA A 243 9.61 -17.10 -14.90
CA ALA A 243 9.40 -16.17 -15.99
C ALA A 243 10.31 -14.93 -15.87
N ILE A 244 10.44 -14.35 -14.68
CA ILE A 244 11.33 -13.21 -14.41
C ILE A 244 12.79 -13.60 -14.69
N ALA A 245 13.26 -14.75 -14.19
CA ALA A 245 14.62 -15.22 -14.45
C ALA A 245 14.91 -15.39 -15.95
N LYS A 246 13.96 -15.99 -16.69
CA LYS A 246 14.06 -16.16 -18.14
C LYS A 246 14.10 -14.81 -18.87
N ALA A 247 13.22 -13.89 -18.52
CA ALA A 247 13.16 -12.54 -19.08
C ALA A 247 14.46 -11.77 -18.82
N ALA A 248 14.95 -11.80 -17.57
CA ALA A 248 16.19 -11.14 -17.19
C ALA A 248 17.37 -11.66 -18.02
N ARG A 249 17.54 -12.99 -18.11
CA ARG A 249 18.67 -13.60 -18.84
C ARG A 249 18.61 -13.36 -20.34
N ALA A 250 17.41 -13.20 -20.89
CA ALA A 250 17.24 -12.92 -22.31
C ALA A 250 17.59 -11.46 -22.68
N TRP A 251 17.38 -10.52 -21.76
CA TRP A 251 17.32 -9.10 -22.12
C TRP A 251 18.23 -8.17 -21.31
N LEU A 252 18.84 -8.63 -20.23
CA LEU A 252 19.64 -7.81 -19.33
C LEU A 252 21.08 -8.32 -19.23
N PRO A 253 22.08 -7.43 -19.12
CA PRO A 253 23.43 -7.81 -18.74
C PRO A 253 23.48 -8.11 -17.24
N ILE A 254 23.11 -9.33 -16.84
CA ILE A 254 23.06 -9.74 -15.43
C ILE A 254 24.48 -9.86 -14.86
N PRO A 255 24.81 -9.20 -13.74
CA PRO A 255 26.07 -9.40 -13.05
C PRO A 255 26.24 -10.85 -12.56
N GLY A 256 27.45 -11.39 -12.62
CA GLY A 256 27.74 -12.77 -12.20
C GLY A 256 27.21 -13.16 -10.81
N PRO A 257 27.37 -12.30 -9.77
CA PRO A 257 26.79 -12.57 -8.45
C PRO A 257 25.26 -12.71 -8.47
N LEU A 258 24.56 -11.84 -9.20
CA LEU A 258 23.09 -11.89 -9.31
C LEU A 258 22.63 -13.12 -10.11
N ASP A 259 23.34 -13.51 -11.17
CA ASP A 259 23.00 -14.72 -11.92
C ASP A 259 23.18 -16.01 -11.10
N ALA A 260 24.18 -16.03 -10.21
CA ALA A 260 24.35 -17.11 -9.24
C ALA A 260 23.16 -17.18 -8.25
N LYS A 261 22.67 -16.03 -7.77
CA LYS A 261 21.47 -15.94 -6.91
C LYS A 261 20.21 -16.40 -7.63
N ILE A 262 20.02 -15.99 -8.89
CA ILE A 262 18.94 -16.49 -9.74
C ILE A 262 19.00 -18.02 -9.84
N THR A 263 20.16 -18.58 -10.16
CA THR A 263 20.35 -20.03 -10.28
C THR A 263 20.02 -20.76 -8.97
N GLY A 264 20.51 -20.26 -7.83
CA GLY A 264 20.25 -20.83 -6.52
C GLY A 264 18.75 -20.84 -6.17
N VAL A 265 18.05 -19.74 -6.42
CA VAL A 265 16.60 -19.65 -6.20
C VAL A 265 15.85 -20.63 -7.11
N LEU A 266 16.21 -20.75 -8.40
CA LEU A 266 15.55 -21.70 -9.29
C LEU A 266 15.72 -23.15 -8.83
N ALA A 267 16.92 -23.53 -8.38
CA ALA A 267 17.17 -24.86 -7.82
C ALA A 267 16.37 -25.13 -6.54
N GLU A 268 16.21 -24.11 -5.68
CA GLU A 268 15.33 -24.17 -4.50
C GLU A 268 13.87 -24.45 -4.92
N LEU A 269 13.35 -23.73 -5.92
CA LEU A 269 11.98 -23.91 -6.39
C LEU A 269 11.76 -25.31 -7.01
N ASP A 270 12.73 -25.84 -7.75
CA ASP A 270 12.65 -27.19 -8.33
C ASP A 270 12.63 -28.27 -7.22
N THR A 271 13.33 -28.03 -6.11
CA THR A 271 13.28 -28.89 -4.92
C THR A 271 11.89 -28.87 -4.28
N LEU A 272 11.26 -27.69 -4.17
CA LEU A 272 9.91 -27.54 -3.62
C LEU A 272 8.87 -28.27 -4.49
N ASP A 273 8.93 -28.09 -5.80
CA ASP A 273 8.00 -28.75 -6.74
C ASP A 273 8.14 -30.28 -6.71
N SER A 274 9.34 -30.80 -6.46
CA SER A 274 9.60 -32.24 -6.35
C SER A 274 9.00 -32.86 -5.08
N ARG A 275 8.90 -32.09 -3.98
CA ARG A 275 8.28 -32.54 -2.72
C ARG A 275 6.76 -32.54 -2.76
N GLU A 276 6.15 -31.70 -3.60
CA GLU A 276 4.69 -31.59 -3.73
C GLU A 276 4.08 -32.68 -4.63
N LYS A 277 4.88 -33.39 -5.45
CA LYS A 277 4.37 -34.53 -6.22
C LYS A 277 3.99 -35.67 -5.25
N PRO A 278 2.71 -36.06 -5.14
CA PRO A 278 2.34 -37.19 -4.30
C PRO A 278 3.04 -38.45 -4.81
N ALA A 279 3.53 -39.27 -3.88
CA ALA A 279 3.93 -40.65 -4.16
C ALA A 279 2.68 -41.45 -4.55
N HIS A 280 2.21 -41.29 -5.78
CA HIS A 280 1.20 -42.14 -6.40
C HIS A 280 1.91 -42.93 -7.49
N GLY A 281 2.55 -44.00 -7.03
CA GLY A 281 3.33 -44.94 -7.82
C GLY A 281 3.71 -46.14 -6.95
N GLY A 282 2.68 -46.79 -6.39
CA GLY A 282 2.80 -48.01 -5.61
C GLY A 282 1.46 -48.74 -5.67
N SER A 283 1.10 -49.18 -6.88
CA SER A 283 0.15 -50.26 -7.10
C SER A 283 0.83 -51.59 -6.78
#